data_AF-A0A9W9YKR2-F1
#
_entry.id   AF-A0A9W9YKR2-F1
#
_cell.length_a   1.000
_cell.length_b   1.000
_cell.length_c   1.000
_cell.angle_alpha   90.00
_cell.angle_beta   90.00
_cell.angle_gamma   90.00
#
_symmetry.space_group_name_H-M   'P 1'
#
loop_
_entity.id
_entity.type
_entity.pdbx_description
1 polymer ?
#
loop_
_entity_poly.entity_id
_entity_poly.type
_entity_poly.pdbx_seq_one_letter_code
_entity_poly.pdbx_strand_id
1 'polypeptide(L)'
;MVCFQGLQFFFLVGGFAESAILQEAIKSNFSSRCRILVPNDASIAVMQGAVMFGQKPNIVDSRIMSTTYGFDVYQPFDSNIHPIEKRHVIEGVAWCKDCFVVLVKENDIVRVGENKIFSKLPAHKQKPNKSPIRLLQLNKSRSKVYNRCCSGSFYREGYRRVT
;
A
#
# COMPACT_ATOMS: atom_id res chain seq x y z
N MET A 1 2.84 -21.28 12.98
CA MET A 1 4.22 -21.43 12.48
C MET A 1 4.19 -21.10 10.99
N VAL A 2 4.69 -19.95 10.55
CA VAL A 2 4.64 -19.55 9.13
C VAL A 2 5.69 -20.35 8.36
N CYS A 3 5.24 -21.12 7.35
CA CYS A 3 6.11 -21.98 6.55
C CYS A 3 6.72 -21.15 5.41
N PHE A 4 8.02 -20.87 5.48
CA PHE A 4 8.77 -20.16 4.43
C PHE A 4 9.39 -21.18 3.46
N GLN A 5 8.60 -21.77 2.58
CA GLN A 5 9.13 -22.61 1.50
C GLN A 5 9.80 -21.70 0.46
N GLY A 6 11.10 -21.94 0.19
CA GLY A 6 11.86 -21.22 -0.84
C GLY A 6 12.76 -20.07 -0.36
N LEU A 7 12.95 -19.88 0.95
CA LEU A 7 13.85 -18.85 1.48
C LEU A 7 15.31 -19.32 1.48
N GLN A 8 16.14 -18.80 0.58
CA GLN A 8 17.56 -19.18 0.50
C GLN A 8 18.46 -18.42 1.49
N PHE A 9 18.20 -17.12 1.66
CA PHE A 9 19.05 -16.22 2.45
C PHE A 9 18.23 -15.39 3.44
N PHE A 10 18.82 -15.14 4.61
CA PHE A 10 18.31 -14.22 5.62
C PHE A 10 19.38 -13.16 5.91
N PHE A 11 19.11 -11.90 5.58
CA PHE A 11 20.04 -10.79 5.83
C PHE A 11 19.70 -10.12 7.15
N LEU A 12 20.66 -10.05 8.08
CA LEU A 12 20.52 -9.32 9.33
C LEU A 12 21.21 -7.96 9.20
N VAL A 13 20.43 -6.88 9.21
CA VAL A 13 20.89 -5.50 8.99
C VAL A 13 20.35 -4.56 10.07
N GLY A 14 20.99 -3.40 10.24
CA GLY A 14 20.71 -2.42 11.29
C GLY A 14 21.62 -2.57 12.50
N GLY A 15 21.72 -1.56 13.37
CA GLY A 15 22.68 -1.57 14.48
C GLY A 15 22.52 -2.76 15.44
N PHE A 16 21.29 -3.21 15.68
CA PHE A 16 21.05 -4.36 16.55
C PHE A 16 21.49 -5.70 15.93
N ALA A 17 21.70 -5.75 14.60
CA ALA A 17 22.21 -6.93 13.91
C ALA A 17 23.62 -7.33 14.36
N GLU A 18 24.39 -6.40 14.92
CA GLU A 18 25.75 -6.64 15.42
C GLU A 18 25.76 -7.35 16.78
N SER A 19 24.59 -7.47 17.45
CA SER A 19 24.47 -8.20 18.71
C SER A 19 24.72 -9.70 18.53
N ALA A 20 25.72 -10.22 19.23
CA ALA A 20 26.02 -11.65 19.25
C ALA A 20 24.82 -12.49 19.73
N ILE A 21 24.11 -12.02 20.76
CA ILE A 21 22.94 -12.70 21.32
C ILE A 21 21.81 -12.79 20.28
N LEU A 22 21.54 -11.70 19.55
CA LEU A 22 20.55 -11.70 18.48
C LEU A 22 20.95 -12.66 17.35
N GLN A 23 22.21 -12.58 16.91
CA GLN A 23 22.72 -13.45 15.85
C GLN A 23 22.63 -14.92 16.24
N GLU A 24 23.00 -15.27 17.47
CA GLU A 24 22.92 -16.64 17.97
C GLU A 24 21.47 -17.13 18.04
N ALA A 25 20.55 -16.31 18.56
CA ALA A 25 19.13 -16.64 18.62
C ALA A 25 18.54 -16.88 17.22
N ILE A 26 18.84 -16.01 16.25
CA ILE A 26 18.38 -16.18 14.86
C ILE A 26 19.04 -17.40 14.22
N LYS A 27 20.34 -17.62 14.42
CA LYS A 27 21.06 -18.79 13.88
C LYS A 27 20.49 -20.09 14.42
N SER A 28 20.27 -20.20 15.72
CA SER A 28 19.69 -21.39 16.35
C SER A 28 18.31 -21.74 15.77
N ASN A 29 17.47 -20.74 15.48
CA ASN A 29 16.10 -20.96 15.02
C ASN A 29 15.94 -21.14 13.49
N PHE A 30 16.87 -20.62 12.67
CA PHE A 30 16.67 -20.50 11.22
C PHE A 30 17.77 -21.09 10.35
N SER A 31 18.94 -21.48 10.89
CA SER A 31 20.06 -21.99 10.07
C SER A 31 19.76 -23.31 9.35
N SER A 32 18.81 -24.11 9.85
CA SER A 32 18.38 -25.35 9.19
C SER A 32 17.55 -25.11 7.93
N ARG A 33 17.01 -23.90 7.75
CA ARG A 33 16.08 -23.56 6.66
C ARG A 33 16.68 -22.59 5.64
N CYS A 34 17.63 -21.75 6.05
CA CYS A 34 18.21 -20.72 5.19
C CYS A 34 19.60 -20.29 5.67
N ARG A 35 20.40 -19.72 4.76
CA ARG A 35 21.71 -19.17 5.10
C ARG A 35 21.55 -17.76 5.68
N ILE A 36 22.02 -17.57 6.92
CA ILE A 36 22.01 -16.27 7.58
C ILE A 36 23.27 -15.50 7.22
N LEU A 37 23.10 -14.29 6.73
CA LEU A 37 24.17 -13.38 6.31
C LEU A 37 24.09 -12.10 7.13
N VAL A 38 25.20 -11.77 7.80
CA VAL A 38 25.37 -10.51 8.53
C VAL A 38 26.45 -9.73 7.79
N PRO A 39 26.14 -8.57 7.18
CA PRO A 39 27.16 -7.72 6.58
C PRO A 39 28.19 -7.25 7.62
N ASN A 40 29.43 -7.02 7.19
CA ASN A 40 30.50 -6.54 8.10
C ASN A 40 30.10 -5.24 8.80
N ASP A 41 29.48 -4.31 8.07
CA ASP A 41 28.98 -3.04 8.60
C ASP A 41 27.44 -3.04 8.65
N ALA A 42 26.86 -3.99 9.39
CA ALA A 42 25.41 -4.20 9.42
C ALA A 42 24.63 -2.94 9.86
N SER A 43 25.21 -2.13 10.76
CA SER A 43 24.66 -0.83 11.19
C SER A 43 24.45 0.17 10.05
N ILE A 44 25.31 0.18 9.03
CA ILE A 44 25.25 1.13 7.90
C ILE A 44 24.84 0.49 6.56
N ALA A 45 24.64 -0.83 6.51
CA ALA A 45 24.29 -1.55 5.29
C ALA A 45 23.06 -0.97 4.56
N VAL A 46 22.06 -0.49 5.31
CA VAL A 46 20.87 0.17 4.73
C VAL A 46 21.23 1.49 4.05
N MET A 47 22.07 2.31 4.70
CA MET A 47 22.54 3.58 4.13
C MET A 47 23.37 3.33 2.87
N GLN A 48 24.32 2.38 2.92
CA GLN A 48 25.13 2.01 1.76
C GLN A 48 24.25 1.57 0.58
N GLY A 49 23.25 0.71 0.84
CA GLY A 49 22.28 0.30 -0.17
C GLY A 49 21.47 1.47 -0.74
N ALA A 50 21.08 2.45 0.08
CA ALA A 50 20.39 3.66 -0.37
C ALA A 50 21.28 4.53 -1.28
N VAL A 51 22.56 4.70 -0.94
CA VAL A 51 23.53 5.42 -1.78
C VAL A 51 23.72 4.72 -3.12
N MET A 52 23.89 3.41 -3.13
CA MET A 52 23.99 2.61 -4.36
C MET A 52 22.73 2.73 -5.22
N PHE A 53 21.54 2.71 -4.61
CA PHE A 53 20.27 2.92 -5.29
C PHE A 53 20.19 4.33 -5.90
N GLY A 54 20.63 5.36 -5.18
CA GLY A 54 20.67 6.74 -5.70
C GLY A 54 21.60 6.90 -6.91
N GLN A 55 22.73 6.19 -6.92
CA GLN A 55 23.67 6.17 -8.06
C GLN A 55 23.12 5.40 -9.27
N LYS A 56 22.34 4.33 -9.04
CA LYS A 56 21.78 3.46 -10.07
C LYS A 56 20.30 3.20 -9.79
N PRO A 57 19.40 4.17 -10.02
CA PRO A 57 17.99 4.05 -9.64
C PRO A 57 17.25 2.93 -10.40
N ASN A 58 17.75 2.54 -11.57
CA ASN A 58 17.18 1.49 -12.41
C ASN A 58 17.50 0.06 -11.92
N ILE A 59 18.23 -0.11 -10.81
CA ILE A 59 18.55 -1.43 -10.26
C ILE A 59 17.32 -2.14 -9.67
N VAL A 60 16.28 -1.38 -9.28
CA VAL A 60 15.00 -1.92 -8.80
C VAL A 60 13.93 -1.70 -9.86
N ASP A 61 13.49 -2.77 -10.51
CA ASP A 61 12.43 -2.71 -11.54
C ASP A 61 11.01 -2.62 -10.96
N SER A 62 10.80 -3.19 -9.77
CA SER A 62 9.48 -3.24 -9.15
C SER A 62 9.53 -3.31 -7.63
N ARG A 63 8.38 -3.06 -7.00
CA ARG A 63 8.17 -3.14 -5.55
C ARG A 63 6.87 -3.87 -5.25
N ILE A 64 6.89 -4.67 -4.18
CA ILE A 64 5.68 -5.30 -3.64
C ILE A 64 5.03 -4.32 -2.64
N MET A 65 3.76 -4.01 -2.83
CA MET A 65 3.05 -3.05 -1.99
C MET A 65 2.79 -3.64 -0.58
N SER A 66 3.21 -2.92 0.46
CA SER A 66 3.01 -3.34 1.86
C SER A 66 1.59 -3.13 2.39
N THR A 67 0.75 -2.45 1.62
CA THR A 67 -0.60 -2.03 1.99
C THR A 67 -1.40 -1.62 0.74
N THR A 68 -2.72 -1.55 0.88
CA THR A 68 -3.64 -1.13 -0.18
C THR A 68 -3.76 0.40 -0.19
N TYR A 69 -3.59 0.99 -1.37
CA TYR A 69 -3.79 2.42 -1.62
C TYR A 69 -4.94 2.64 -2.60
N GLY A 70 -5.57 3.81 -2.50
CA GLY A 70 -6.66 4.23 -3.36
C GLY A 70 -6.99 5.69 -3.17
N PHE A 71 -8.11 6.13 -3.72
CA PHE A 71 -8.54 7.51 -3.64
C PHE A 71 -10.04 7.61 -3.37
N ASP A 72 -10.46 8.70 -2.73
CA ASP A 72 -11.88 8.99 -2.57
C ASP A 72 -12.47 9.60 -3.84
N VAL A 73 -13.67 9.15 -4.19
CA VAL A 73 -14.45 9.63 -5.32
C VAL A 73 -15.92 9.78 -4.92
N TYR A 74 -16.64 10.53 -5.75
CA TYR A 74 -18.08 10.46 -5.81
C TYR A 74 -18.48 9.53 -6.96
N GLN A 75 -19.48 8.67 -6.72
CA GLN A 75 -20.07 7.81 -7.75
C GLN A 75 -21.56 8.13 -7.87
N PRO A 76 -22.21 7.87 -9.02
CA PRO A 76 -23.66 7.98 -9.13
C PRO A 76 -24.35 7.20 -8.00
N PHE A 77 -25.35 7.82 -7.36
CA PHE A 77 -26.05 7.17 -6.25
C PHE A 77 -26.99 6.08 -6.76
N ASP A 78 -26.83 4.85 -6.28
CA ASP A 78 -27.77 3.75 -6.49
C ASP A 78 -28.32 3.30 -5.14
N SER A 79 -29.63 3.40 -4.97
CA SER A 79 -30.34 3.11 -3.72
C SER A 79 -30.28 1.64 -3.31
N ASN A 80 -29.95 0.72 -4.22
CA ASN A 80 -29.87 -0.72 -3.91
C ASN A 80 -28.57 -1.09 -3.18
N ILE A 81 -27.53 -0.26 -3.33
CA ILE A 81 -26.16 -0.58 -2.92
C ILE A 81 -25.57 0.48 -1.99
N HIS A 82 -26.06 1.72 -2.08
CA HIS A 82 -25.53 2.85 -1.34
C HIS A 82 -26.45 3.23 -0.17
N PRO A 83 -25.90 3.42 1.04
CA PRO A 83 -26.67 3.86 2.18
C PRO A 83 -27.13 5.30 1.95
N ILE A 84 -28.39 5.57 2.30
CA ILE A 84 -29.03 6.87 2.09
C ILE A 84 -28.27 8.02 2.76
N GLU A 85 -27.60 7.76 3.88
CA GLU A 85 -26.76 8.72 4.62
C GLU A 85 -25.56 9.24 3.81
N LYS A 86 -25.12 8.48 2.80
CA LYS A 86 -24.03 8.84 1.89
C LYS A 86 -24.53 9.46 0.59
N ARG A 87 -25.85 9.58 0.42
CA ARG A 87 -26.45 10.33 -0.70
C ARG A 87 -26.14 11.82 -0.56
N HIS A 88 -25.71 12.42 -1.65
CA HIS A 88 -25.43 13.84 -1.75
C HIS A 88 -25.92 14.32 -3.12
N VAL A 89 -26.86 15.26 -3.14
CA VAL A 89 -27.42 15.80 -4.39
C VAL A 89 -26.65 17.06 -4.77
N ILE A 90 -26.11 17.07 -5.99
CA ILE A 90 -25.36 18.20 -6.56
C ILE A 90 -25.99 18.51 -7.90
N GLU A 91 -26.46 19.75 -8.11
CA GLU A 91 -27.07 20.19 -9.37
C GLU A 91 -28.21 19.26 -9.85
N GLY A 92 -29.01 18.75 -8.91
CA GLY A 92 -30.12 17.83 -9.20
C GLY A 92 -29.72 16.36 -9.44
N VAL A 93 -28.41 16.05 -9.50
CA VAL A 93 -27.91 14.68 -9.66
C VAL A 93 -27.53 14.10 -8.29
N ALA A 94 -28.01 12.88 -8.02
CA ALA A 94 -27.67 12.17 -6.79
C ALA A 94 -26.33 11.43 -6.91
N TRP A 95 -25.42 11.72 -5.99
CA TRP A 95 -24.10 11.10 -5.88
C TRP A 95 -23.94 10.41 -4.53
N CYS A 96 -23.08 9.39 -4.46
CA CYS A 96 -22.62 8.77 -3.23
C CYS A 96 -21.23 9.33 -2.88
N LYS A 97 -21.11 9.93 -1.70
CA LYS A 97 -19.83 10.43 -1.17
C LYS A 97 -19.02 9.31 -0.50
N ASP A 98 -17.73 9.56 -0.31
CA ASP A 98 -16.82 8.65 0.43
C ASP A 98 -16.68 7.25 -0.18
N CYS A 99 -16.84 7.14 -1.49
CA CYS A 99 -16.51 5.92 -2.23
C CYS A 99 -14.99 5.84 -2.38
N PHE A 100 -14.40 4.72 -2.00
CA PHE A 100 -12.98 4.43 -2.10
C PHE A 100 -12.74 3.50 -3.29
N VAL A 101 -11.95 3.99 -4.25
CA VAL A 101 -11.51 3.20 -5.40
C VAL A 101 -10.07 2.76 -5.16
N VAL A 102 -9.85 1.45 -5.27
CA VAL A 102 -8.53 0.84 -5.09
C VAL A 102 -7.64 1.18 -6.28
N LEU A 103 -6.44 1.71 -5.99
CA LEU A 103 -5.39 1.97 -6.97
C LEU A 103 -4.43 0.77 -7.07
N VAL A 104 -3.95 0.30 -5.91
CA VAL A 104 -3.04 -0.85 -5.76
C VAL A 104 -3.40 -1.57 -4.46
N LYS A 105 -3.34 -2.90 -4.46
CA LYS A 105 -3.60 -3.74 -3.29
C LYS A 105 -2.30 -4.13 -2.60
N GLU A 106 -2.40 -4.46 -1.32
CA GLU A 106 -1.33 -5.18 -0.63
C GLU A 106 -0.91 -6.43 -1.43
N ASN A 107 0.40 -6.67 -1.51
CA ASN A 107 1.05 -7.72 -2.30
C ASN A 107 1.01 -7.53 -3.82
N ASP A 108 0.41 -6.46 -4.37
CA ASP A 108 0.57 -6.14 -5.77
C ASP A 108 2.04 -5.81 -6.07
N ILE A 109 2.54 -6.30 -7.22
CA ILE A 109 3.84 -5.92 -7.78
C ILE A 109 3.62 -4.67 -8.64
N VAL A 110 4.27 -3.57 -8.28
CA VAL A 110 4.20 -2.30 -9.02
C VAL A 110 5.55 -2.02 -9.65
N ARG A 111 5.58 -1.82 -10.97
CA ARG A 111 6.81 -1.51 -11.71
C ARG A 111 7.15 -0.04 -11.68
N VAL A 112 8.43 0.28 -11.75
CA VAL A 112 8.89 1.67 -11.90
C VAL A 112 8.37 2.22 -13.24
N GLY A 113 7.74 3.40 -13.20
CA GLY A 113 7.15 4.03 -14.38
C GLY A 113 5.79 3.47 -14.81
N GLU A 114 5.21 2.52 -14.06
CA GLU A 114 3.87 2.01 -14.32
C GLU A 114 2.80 3.11 -14.20
N ASN A 115 1.99 3.28 -15.23
CA ASN A 115 0.86 4.21 -15.24
C ASN A 115 -0.46 3.45 -15.16
N LYS A 116 -1.28 3.76 -14.15
CA LYS A 116 -2.64 3.23 -14.03
C LYS A 116 -3.65 4.34 -14.31
N ILE A 117 -4.49 4.12 -15.32
CA ILE A 117 -5.53 5.07 -15.74
C ILE A 117 -6.85 4.69 -15.08
N PHE A 118 -7.49 5.65 -14.43
CA PHE A 118 -8.82 5.51 -13.86
C PHE A 118 -9.74 6.54 -14.49
N SER A 119 -10.78 6.08 -15.17
CA SER A 119 -11.85 6.94 -15.64
C SER A 119 -12.65 7.45 -14.44
N LYS A 120 -12.42 8.71 -14.04
CA LYS A 120 -13.34 9.38 -13.12
C LYS A 120 -14.58 9.81 -13.89
N LEU A 121 -15.76 9.53 -13.35
CA LEU A 121 -16.92 10.34 -13.67
C LEU A 121 -16.76 11.65 -12.87
N PRO A 122 -16.66 12.82 -13.52
CA PRO A 122 -16.59 14.08 -12.81
C PRO A 122 -17.91 14.27 -12.06
N ALA A 123 -17.81 14.35 -10.73
CA ALA A 123 -18.94 14.61 -9.84
C ALA A 123 -19.52 16.02 -10.03
N HIS A 124 -18.81 16.88 -10.76
CA HIS A 124 -19.14 18.29 -10.90
C HIS A 124 -18.57 18.88 -12.20
N LYS A 125 -19.37 19.67 -12.92
CA LYS A 125 -18.89 20.64 -13.93
C LYS A 125 -18.32 21.95 -13.31
N GLN A 126 -17.63 21.90 -12.16
CA GLN A 126 -17.05 23.11 -11.56
C GLN A 126 -15.55 23.19 -11.79
N LYS A 127 -15.21 24.19 -12.62
CA LYS A 127 -13.90 24.75 -13.00
C LYS A 127 -12.88 23.74 -13.58
N PRO A 128 -12.36 24.00 -14.80
CA PRO A 128 -11.65 23.01 -15.60
C PRO A 128 -10.25 22.63 -15.11
N ASN A 129 -9.85 22.81 -13.84
CA ASN A 129 -8.43 22.60 -13.51
C ASN A 129 -7.97 22.02 -12.17
N LYS A 130 -8.73 21.90 -11.07
CA LYS A 130 -8.13 21.36 -9.80
C LYS A 130 -9.15 20.71 -8.86
N SER A 131 -9.52 19.45 -9.09
CA SER A 131 -10.10 18.61 -8.03
C SER A 131 -8.96 17.88 -7.30
N PRO A 132 -8.72 18.13 -5.99
CA PRO A 132 -7.62 17.46 -5.30
C PRO A 132 -7.92 15.96 -5.19
N ILE A 133 -7.09 15.14 -5.84
CA ILE A 133 -7.10 13.68 -5.65
C ILE A 133 -6.39 13.42 -4.33
N ARG A 134 -7.10 12.86 -3.34
CA ARG A 134 -6.48 12.45 -2.08
C ARG A 134 -6.09 10.99 -2.18
N LEU A 135 -4.79 10.72 -2.06
CA LEU A 135 -4.29 9.36 -1.89
C LEU A 135 -4.55 8.92 -0.45
N LEU A 136 -5.19 7.77 -0.32
CA LEU A 136 -5.62 7.19 0.93
C LEU A 136 -4.99 5.79 1.06
N GLN A 137 -4.50 5.50 2.27
CA GLN A 137 -3.97 4.20 2.64
C GLN A 137 -4.96 3.49 3.57
N LEU A 138 -5.16 2.20 3.33
CA LEU A 138 -5.94 1.37 4.23
C LEU A 138 -5.18 1.07 5.52
N ASN A 139 -5.86 1.22 6.67
CA ASN A 139 -5.30 0.78 7.95
C ASN A 139 -5.49 -0.74 8.15
N LYS A 140 -4.38 -1.47 8.39
CA LYS A 140 -4.36 -2.94 8.61
C LYS A 140 -5.23 -3.39 9.79
N SER A 141 -5.44 -2.55 10.81
CA SER A 141 -6.29 -2.91 11.96
C SER A 141 -7.80 -2.88 11.67
N ARG A 142 -8.22 -2.29 10.55
CA ARG A 142 -9.64 -2.13 10.18
C ARG A 142 -10.01 -2.78 8.84
N SER A 143 -9.10 -3.53 8.23
CA SER A 143 -9.29 -4.24 6.95
C SER A 143 -10.40 -5.29 6.96
N LYS A 144 -11.10 -5.53 8.07
CA LYS A 144 -12.24 -6.44 8.15
C LYS A 144 -13.60 -5.74 8.02
N VAL A 145 -13.63 -4.40 8.03
CA VAL A 145 -14.88 -3.61 7.94
C VAL A 145 -14.94 -2.91 6.59
N TYR A 146 -15.18 -3.71 5.55
CA TYR A 146 -15.33 -3.22 4.19
C TYR A 146 -16.79 -3.32 3.78
N ASN A 147 -17.52 -2.21 3.93
CA ASN A 147 -18.84 -2.10 3.34
C ASN A 147 -18.67 -1.89 1.82
N ARG A 148 -19.15 -2.86 1.03
CA ARG A 148 -18.99 -2.93 -0.43
C ARG A 148 -19.87 -1.85 -1.08
N CYS A 149 -19.27 -0.96 -1.87
CA CYS A 149 -19.91 0.18 -2.52
C CYS A 149 -20.10 -0.07 -4.04
N CYS A 150 -20.25 -1.34 -4.44
CA CYS A 150 -20.22 -1.89 -5.82
C CYS A 150 -18.88 -2.06 -6.54
N SER A 151 -18.86 -3.11 -7.38
CA SER A 151 -17.81 -3.51 -8.34
C SER A 151 -16.37 -3.25 -7.88
N GLY A 152 -16.06 -3.58 -6.62
CA GLY A 152 -14.70 -3.47 -6.05
C GLY A 152 -14.39 -2.17 -5.29
N SER A 153 -15.36 -1.26 -5.15
CA SER A 153 -15.26 -0.04 -4.33
C SER A 153 -15.72 -0.28 -2.89
N PHE A 154 -15.22 0.51 -1.95
CA PHE A 154 -15.54 0.42 -0.53
C PHE A 154 -15.91 1.78 0.04
N TYR A 155 -16.54 1.85 1.21
CA TYR A 155 -16.68 3.12 1.91
C TYR A 155 -15.41 3.51 2.67
N ARG A 156 -15.14 4.81 2.76
CA ARG A 156 -13.96 5.43 3.41
C ARG A 156 -13.83 5.24 4.94
N GLU A 157 -14.46 4.25 5.54
CA GLU A 157 -14.27 3.96 6.97
C GLU A 157 -12.92 3.27 7.20
N GLY A 158 -12.03 3.89 8.01
CA GLY A 158 -10.76 3.29 8.40
C GLY A 158 -9.53 3.59 7.52
N TYR A 159 -9.59 4.60 6.64
CA TYR A 159 -8.45 5.01 5.81
C TYR A 159 -7.70 6.20 6.41
N ARG A 160 -6.39 6.23 6.23
CA ARG A 160 -5.52 7.36 6.61
C ARG A 160 -5.08 8.11 5.36
N ARG A 161 -5.03 9.44 5.44
CA ARG A 161 -4.43 10.27 4.38
C ARG A 161 -2.93 9.97 4.31
N VAL A 162 -2.43 9.73 3.10
CA VAL A 162 -0.98 9.70 2.86
C VAL A 162 -0.54 11.16 2.80
N THR A 163 0.22 11.60 3.80
CA THR A 163 0.76 12.96 3.90
C THR A 163 1.86 13.20 2.90
#